data_AF-A0A7Y1ZHP6-F1
#
_entry.id   AF-A0A7Y1ZHP6-F1
#
_cell.length_a   1.000
_cell.length_b   1.000
_cell.length_c   1.000
_cell.angle_alpha   90.00
_cell.angle_beta   90.00
_cell.angle_gamma   90.00
#
_symmetry.space_group_name_H-M   'P 1'
#
loop_
_entity.id
_entity.type
_entity.pdbx_description
1 polymer ?
#
loop_
_entity_poly.entity_id
_entity_poly.type
_entity_poly.pdbx_seq_one_letter_code
_entity_poly.pdbx_strand_id
1 'polypeptide(L)'
;MANSDNDIEKTGSGVDELASRYAELAEEELPPSLGFSARLNMLWDLSGAAPPQTEGRVLSLLGINRDWRESDVRKWLQKDVLPPRLDLHNMVRFLVAQLGDGQDERRWEAFLVFGSPIVSSPVNQAMYREDQTRREIASTIFAQITDEYGIPPSSYEADKVFQRCLTLMHKFNIYELRDFQSGHLEPFKSYMFPSE
;
A
#
# COMPACT_ATOMS: atom_id res chain seq x y z
N MET A 1 -23.75 -66.88 -3.56
CA MET A 1 -24.17 -65.72 -2.75
C MET A 1 -23.27 -65.67 -1.53
N ALA A 2 -22.25 -64.81 -1.56
CA ALA A 2 -21.53 -64.36 -0.38
C ALA A 2 -21.34 -62.87 -0.60
N ASN A 3 -22.27 -62.09 -0.04
CA ASN A 3 -22.08 -60.66 0.16
C ASN A 3 -21.01 -60.50 1.23
N SER A 4 -19.90 -59.89 0.87
CA SER A 4 -19.08 -59.13 1.82
C SER A 4 -18.97 -57.73 1.24
N ASP A 5 -20.08 -57.01 1.44
CA ASP A 5 -20.13 -55.57 1.46
C ASP A 5 -19.16 -55.06 2.54
N ASN A 6 -18.42 -54.02 2.16
CA ASN A 6 -17.97 -52.91 2.99
C ASN A 6 -17.35 -53.20 4.37
N ASP A 7 -16.07 -52.88 4.49
CA ASP A 7 -15.68 -51.81 5.41
C ASP A 7 -14.38 -51.17 4.93
N ILE A 8 -14.54 -50.05 4.23
CA ILE A 8 -13.49 -49.06 4.09
C ILE A 8 -13.32 -48.46 5.48
N GLU A 9 -12.43 -49.03 6.30
CA GLU A 9 -11.95 -48.41 7.52
C GLU A 9 -11.30 -47.08 7.14
N LYS A 10 -12.09 -46.00 7.20
CA LYS A 10 -11.57 -44.66 7.40
C LYS A 10 -10.92 -44.68 8.78
N THR A 11 -9.62 -44.97 8.80
CA THR A 11 -8.74 -44.68 9.93
C THR A 11 -8.78 -43.17 10.17
N GLY A 12 -9.73 -42.75 11.00
CA GLY A 12 -9.62 -41.46 11.68
C GLY A 12 -8.38 -41.56 12.55
N SER A 13 -7.32 -40.85 12.18
CA SER A 13 -6.14 -40.67 13.01
C SER A 13 -6.61 -40.34 14.43
N GLY A 14 -6.27 -41.17 15.41
CA GLY A 14 -6.67 -40.96 16.79
C GLY A 14 -6.21 -39.58 17.28
N VAL A 15 -6.91 -38.99 18.26
CA VAL A 15 -6.55 -37.68 18.83
C VAL A 15 -5.07 -37.63 19.25
N ASP A 16 -4.52 -38.75 19.71
CA ASP A 16 -3.11 -38.88 20.09
C ASP A 16 -2.15 -38.77 18.89
N GLU A 17 -2.51 -39.35 17.75
CA GLU A 17 -1.74 -39.24 16.50
C GLU A 17 -1.76 -37.78 15.98
N LEU A 18 -2.91 -37.12 16.10
CA LEU A 18 -3.03 -35.69 15.79
C LEU A 18 -2.19 -34.82 16.74
N ALA A 19 -2.13 -35.16 18.04
CA ALA A 19 -1.35 -34.42 19.03
C ALA A 19 0.17 -34.57 18.78
N SER A 20 0.65 -35.78 18.49
CA SER A 20 2.06 -36.01 18.12
C SER A 20 2.42 -35.25 16.84
N ARG A 21 1.57 -35.34 15.80
CA ARG A 21 1.80 -34.64 14.54
C ARG A 21 1.79 -33.12 14.69
N TYR A 22 0.92 -32.59 15.55
CA TYR A 22 0.93 -31.15 15.87
C TYR A 22 2.25 -30.74 16.52
N ALA A 23 2.74 -31.50 17.51
CA ALA A 23 3.99 -31.20 18.18
C ALA A 23 5.20 -31.25 17.22
N GLU A 24 5.21 -32.18 16.26
CA GLU A 24 6.25 -32.29 15.23
C GLU A 24 6.25 -31.11 14.25
N LEU A 25 5.08 -30.53 13.98
CA LEU A 25 4.90 -29.42 13.04
C LEU A 25 4.86 -28.04 13.71
N ALA A 26 4.88 -27.99 15.04
CA ALA A 26 4.78 -26.73 15.78
C ALA A 26 6.07 -25.91 15.60
N GLU A 27 5.91 -24.69 15.10
CA GLU A 27 6.98 -23.70 15.02
C GLU A 27 7.05 -22.90 16.33
N GLU A 28 8.26 -22.69 16.87
CA GLU A 28 8.46 -21.92 18.11
C GLU A 28 8.49 -20.41 17.86
N GLU A 29 8.75 -19.99 16.61
CA GLU A 29 8.85 -18.59 16.21
C GLU A 29 7.93 -18.32 15.04
N LEU A 30 7.29 -17.14 15.05
CA LEU A 30 6.49 -16.69 13.92
C LEU A 30 7.40 -16.23 12.79
N PRO A 31 7.01 -16.45 11.53
CA PRO A 31 7.74 -15.91 10.39
C PRO A 31 7.78 -14.37 10.45
N PRO A 32 8.87 -13.75 9.97
CA PRO A 32 8.99 -12.30 9.95
C PRO A 32 7.88 -11.68 9.09
N SER A 33 7.28 -10.59 9.58
CA SER A 33 6.18 -9.89 8.89
C SER A 33 6.70 -8.97 7.78
N LEU A 34 7.43 -9.55 6.81
CA LEU A 34 8.12 -8.81 5.75
C LEU A 34 7.19 -7.84 5.02
N GLY A 35 7.66 -6.60 4.88
CA GLY A 35 6.92 -5.50 4.27
C GLY A 35 5.79 -4.91 5.12
N PHE A 36 5.62 -5.33 6.39
CA PHE A 36 4.66 -4.73 7.32
C PHE A 36 4.88 -3.23 7.44
N SER A 37 6.13 -2.79 7.65
CA SER A 37 6.49 -1.39 7.76
C SER A 37 6.09 -0.61 6.51
N ALA A 38 6.30 -1.16 5.31
CA ALA A 38 5.92 -0.50 4.07
C ALA A 38 4.40 -0.31 3.99
N ARG A 39 3.62 -1.35 4.30
CA ARG A 39 2.15 -1.29 4.28
C ARG A 39 1.60 -0.37 5.37
N LEU A 40 2.22 -0.35 6.54
CA LEU A 40 1.85 0.54 7.63
C LEU A 40 2.12 2.00 7.24
N ASN A 41 3.29 2.31 6.69
CA ASN A 41 3.61 3.65 6.21
C ASN A 41 2.63 4.10 5.12
N MET A 42 2.29 3.20 4.18
CA MET A 42 1.26 3.47 3.17
C MET A 42 -0.09 3.85 3.79
N LEU A 43 -0.53 3.15 4.85
CA LEU A 43 -1.79 3.49 5.50
C LEU A 43 -1.73 4.86 6.20
N TRP A 44 -0.59 5.21 6.83
CA TRP A 44 -0.38 6.56 7.37
C TRP A 44 -0.40 7.65 6.29
N ASP A 45 0.16 7.36 5.12
CA ASP A 45 0.13 8.27 3.97
C ASP A 45 -1.29 8.46 3.44
N LEU A 46 -2.02 7.36 3.22
CA LEU A 46 -3.40 7.38 2.73
C LEU A 46 -4.36 8.08 3.69
N SER A 47 -4.12 7.98 5.00
CA SER A 47 -4.97 8.60 6.01
C SER A 47 -4.70 10.10 6.20
N GLY A 48 -3.58 10.62 5.69
CA GLY A 48 -3.13 12.00 5.91
C GLY A 48 -2.93 12.37 7.39
N ALA A 49 -2.84 11.37 8.28
CA ALA A 49 -2.86 11.59 9.74
C ALA A 49 -1.46 11.88 10.32
N ALA A 50 -0.41 11.67 9.53
CA ALA A 50 0.96 11.94 9.91
C ALA A 50 1.75 12.45 8.69
N PRO A 51 2.79 13.28 8.89
CA PRO A 51 3.62 13.76 7.81
C PRO A 51 4.38 12.60 7.11
N PRO A 52 4.94 12.86 5.91
CA PRO A 52 5.81 11.93 5.21
C PRO A 52 6.94 11.39 6.09
N GLN A 53 7.42 10.19 5.79
CA GLN A 53 8.45 9.52 6.60
C GLN A 53 9.74 10.35 6.76
N THR A 54 10.08 11.17 5.77
CA THR A 54 11.24 12.07 5.74
C THR A 54 11.11 13.29 6.65
N GLU A 55 9.90 13.58 7.15
CA GLU A 55 9.56 14.82 7.86
C GLU A 55 9.25 14.59 9.35
N GLY A 56 9.87 13.58 9.96
CA GLY A 56 9.75 13.37 11.41
C GLY A 56 8.48 12.64 11.84
N ARG A 57 7.91 11.77 10.99
CA ARG A 57 6.75 10.90 11.28
C ARG A 57 6.76 10.27 12.68
N VAL A 58 7.92 9.78 13.13
CA VAL A 58 8.08 9.17 14.46
C VAL A 58 7.63 10.13 15.57
N LEU A 59 8.07 11.39 15.52
CA LEU A 59 7.72 12.39 16.53
C LEU A 59 6.22 12.74 16.47
N SER A 60 5.66 12.84 15.28
CA SER A 60 4.22 13.10 15.09
C SER A 60 3.37 11.98 15.69
N LEU A 61 3.77 10.71 15.51
CA LEU A 61 3.07 9.55 16.07
C LEU A 61 3.09 9.54 17.61
N LEU A 62 4.22 9.91 18.21
CA LEU A 62 4.31 10.09 19.67
C LEU A 62 3.45 11.26 20.17
N GLY A 63 3.16 12.23 19.30
CA GLY A 63 2.18 13.29 19.55
C GLY A 63 0.74 12.80 19.56
N ILE A 64 0.42 11.78 18.77
CA ILE A 64 -0.92 11.15 18.70
C ILE A 64 -1.14 10.26 19.93
N ASN A 65 -0.18 9.39 20.25
CA ASN A 65 -0.23 8.54 21.43
C ASN A 65 1.08 8.62 22.22
N ARG A 66 1.00 9.22 23.41
CA ARG A 66 2.14 9.47 24.30
C ARG A 66 2.62 8.22 25.05
N ASP A 67 1.82 7.17 25.09
CA ASP A 67 2.18 5.92 25.76
C ASP A 67 3.13 5.06 24.90
N TRP A 68 3.22 5.37 23.62
CA TRP A 68 4.16 4.70 22.72
C TRP A 68 5.60 5.14 22.97
N ARG A 69 6.52 4.18 22.87
CA ARG A 69 7.95 4.45 22.97
C ARG A 69 8.53 4.68 21.59
N GLU A 70 9.38 5.68 21.48
CA GLU A 70 10.06 6.02 20.22
C GLU A 70 10.76 4.82 19.58
N SER A 71 11.43 4.00 20.39
CA SER A 71 12.14 2.81 19.92
C SER A 71 11.22 1.78 19.25
N ASP A 72 9.99 1.65 19.75
CA ASP A 72 9.04 0.66 19.24
C ASP A 72 8.39 1.20 17.97
N VAL A 73 7.98 2.47 17.96
CA VAL A 73 7.49 3.14 16.74
C VAL A 73 8.50 3.06 15.61
N ARG A 74 9.80 3.28 15.89
CA ARG A 74 10.86 3.12 14.87
C ARG A 74 10.91 1.70 14.32
N LYS A 75 10.79 0.67 15.17
CA LYS A 75 10.76 -0.73 14.70
C LYS A 75 9.54 -1.00 13.83
N TRP A 76 8.37 -0.48 14.20
CA TRP A 76 7.13 -0.66 13.42
C TRP A 76 7.22 -0.02 12.04
N LEU A 77 7.85 1.15 11.93
CA LEU A 77 7.95 1.90 10.67
C LEU A 77 9.15 1.51 9.80
N GLN A 78 10.17 0.83 10.34
CA GLN A 78 11.45 0.63 9.63
C GLN A 78 11.98 -0.80 9.65
N LYS A 79 11.48 -1.68 10.52
CA LYS A 79 12.07 -3.01 10.76
C LYS A 79 11.08 -4.16 10.67
N ASP A 80 9.89 -3.93 10.09
CA ASP A 80 8.85 -4.93 9.93
C ASP A 80 8.43 -5.63 11.24
N VAL A 81 8.57 -4.93 12.37
CA VAL A 81 8.15 -5.44 13.68
C VAL A 81 6.71 -5.05 13.92
N LEU A 82 5.87 -6.04 14.27
CA LEU A 82 4.48 -5.77 14.60
C LEU A 82 4.36 -5.02 15.95
N PRO A 83 3.48 -4.02 16.04
CA PRO A 83 3.06 -3.48 17.33
C PRO A 83 2.28 -4.54 18.13
N PRO A 84 2.12 -4.34 19.45
CA PRO A 84 1.19 -5.13 20.24
C PRO A 84 -0.20 -5.18 19.59
N ARG A 85 -0.88 -6.32 19.70
CA ARG A 85 -2.16 -6.57 18.99
C ARG A 85 -3.22 -5.49 19.20
N LEU A 86 -3.30 -4.95 20.43
CA LEU A 86 -4.22 -3.88 20.78
C LEU A 86 -3.82 -2.53 20.18
N ASP A 87 -2.53 -2.21 20.17
CA ASP A 87 -2.02 -1.02 19.51
C ASP A 87 -2.27 -1.08 18.00
N LEU A 88 -2.01 -2.22 17.37
CA LEU A 88 -2.31 -2.44 15.95
C LEU A 88 -3.79 -2.20 15.67
N HIS A 89 -4.67 -2.81 16.47
CA HIS A 89 -6.12 -2.69 16.30
C HIS A 89 -6.58 -1.22 16.38
N ASN A 90 -6.17 -0.51 17.43
CA ASN A 90 -6.57 0.87 17.64
C ASN A 90 -5.96 1.81 16.59
N MET A 91 -4.72 1.55 16.19
CA MET A 91 -4.03 2.30 15.14
C MET A 91 -4.75 2.14 13.81
N VAL A 92 -5.06 0.90 13.39
CA VAL A 92 -5.79 0.64 12.15
C VAL A 92 -7.17 1.29 12.19
N ARG A 93 -7.93 1.11 13.27
CA ARG A 93 -9.23 1.73 13.46
C ARG A 93 -9.17 3.25 13.33
N PHE A 94 -8.18 3.88 13.95
CA PHE A 94 -7.97 5.33 13.85
C PHE A 94 -7.66 5.79 12.43
N LEU A 95 -6.78 5.09 11.72
CA LEU A 95 -6.36 5.45 10.36
C LEU A 95 -7.47 5.22 9.35
N VAL A 96 -8.15 4.09 9.46
CA VAL A 96 -9.25 3.71 8.57
C VAL A 96 -10.43 4.68 8.71
N ALA A 97 -10.68 5.20 9.91
CA ALA A 97 -11.70 6.24 10.11
C ALA A 97 -11.43 7.53 9.31
N GLN A 98 -10.18 7.81 8.91
CA GLN A 98 -9.85 8.97 8.08
C GLN A 98 -10.08 8.72 6.58
N LEU A 99 -10.23 7.46 6.16
CA LEU A 99 -10.35 7.06 4.76
C LEU A 99 -11.78 7.15 4.20
N GLY A 100 -12.74 7.56 5.03
CA GLY A 100 -14.15 7.65 4.69
C GLY A 100 -14.94 6.35 4.87
N ASP A 101 -16.21 6.37 4.45
CA ASP A 101 -17.14 5.26 4.66
C ASP A 101 -16.84 4.02 3.80
N GLY A 102 -17.30 2.86 4.26
CA GLY A 102 -17.23 1.59 3.50
C GLY A 102 -15.91 0.84 3.62
N GLN A 103 -15.04 1.24 4.54
CA GLN A 103 -13.79 0.54 4.84
C GLN A 103 -14.00 -0.60 5.84
N ASP A 104 -13.25 -1.68 5.67
CA ASP A 104 -13.23 -2.81 6.59
C ASP A 104 -11.93 -2.81 7.40
N GLU A 105 -12.03 -2.42 8.67
CA GLU A 105 -10.91 -2.37 9.63
C GLU A 105 -10.20 -3.72 9.76
N ARG A 106 -10.95 -4.83 9.76
CA ARG A 106 -10.37 -6.18 9.93
C ARG A 106 -9.60 -6.59 8.69
N ARG A 107 -10.11 -6.25 7.50
CA ARG A 107 -9.41 -6.49 6.24
C ARG A 107 -8.12 -5.67 6.16
N TRP A 108 -8.15 -4.40 6.58
CA TRP A 108 -6.95 -3.57 6.67
C TRP A 108 -5.90 -4.15 7.60
N GLU A 109 -6.31 -4.58 8.79
CA GLU A 109 -5.40 -5.17 9.76
C GLU A 109 -4.77 -6.46 9.23
N ALA A 110 -5.57 -7.35 8.65
CA ALA A 110 -5.09 -8.58 8.03
C ALA A 110 -4.14 -8.32 6.86
N PHE A 111 -4.43 -7.30 6.04
CA PHE A 111 -3.53 -6.88 4.96
C PHE A 111 -2.19 -6.36 5.46
N LEU A 112 -2.17 -5.59 6.55
CA LEU A 112 -0.92 -5.12 7.15
C LEU A 112 -0.05 -6.29 7.59
N VAL A 113 -0.63 -7.28 8.29
CA VAL A 113 0.10 -8.42 8.84
C VAL A 113 0.56 -9.39 7.74
N PHE A 114 -0.36 -9.84 6.89
CA PHE A 114 -0.11 -10.96 5.97
C PHE A 114 0.23 -10.53 4.54
N GLY A 115 -0.06 -9.29 4.16
CA GLY A 115 0.23 -8.75 2.83
C GLY A 115 -0.63 -9.32 1.70
N SER A 116 -0.30 -8.90 0.47
CA SER A 116 -1.04 -9.26 -0.76
C SER A 116 -1.09 -10.75 -1.13
N PRO A 117 -0.13 -11.62 -0.74
CA PRO A 117 -0.23 -13.05 -1.03
C PRO A 117 -1.42 -13.72 -0.32
N ILE A 118 -1.87 -13.17 0.81
CA ILE A 118 -2.92 -13.74 1.65
C ILE A 118 -4.20 -12.89 1.60
N VAL A 119 -4.06 -11.56 1.62
CA VAL A 119 -5.19 -10.63 1.66
C VAL A 119 -5.05 -9.66 0.50
N SER A 120 -6.02 -9.65 -0.42
CA SER A 120 -6.05 -8.67 -1.51
C SER A 120 -6.07 -7.24 -0.95
N SER A 121 -5.23 -6.37 -1.52
CA SER A 121 -5.09 -4.98 -1.08
C SER A 121 -6.46 -4.32 -0.84
N PRO A 122 -6.72 -3.78 0.36
CA PRO A 122 -7.96 -3.07 0.68
C PRO A 122 -7.99 -1.65 0.09
N VAL A 123 -6.87 -1.21 -0.50
CA VAL A 123 -6.80 0.04 -1.26
C VAL A 123 -7.72 -0.09 -2.48
N ASN A 124 -8.93 0.47 -2.37
CA ASN A 124 -9.85 0.53 -3.49
C ASN A 124 -9.42 1.60 -4.51
N GLN A 125 -9.79 1.42 -5.78
CA GLN A 125 -9.61 2.44 -6.83
C GLN A 125 -10.28 3.78 -6.49
N ALA A 126 -11.26 3.79 -5.57
CA ALA A 126 -11.87 5.02 -5.06
C ALA A 126 -10.97 5.82 -4.10
N MET A 127 -10.01 5.16 -3.42
CA MET A 127 -8.93 5.82 -2.68
C MET A 127 -7.87 6.36 -3.64
N TYR A 128 -7.76 5.75 -4.82
CA TYR A 128 -7.18 6.32 -6.03
C TYR A 128 -8.15 7.27 -6.78
N ARG A 129 -9.15 7.91 -6.15
CA ARG A 129 -9.84 9.04 -6.82
C ARG A 129 -8.89 10.21 -7.11
N GLU A 130 -7.71 10.22 -6.51
CA GLU A 130 -6.56 10.99 -6.98
C GLU A 130 -6.09 10.59 -8.39
N ASP A 131 -6.29 9.35 -8.88
CA ASP A 131 -5.88 8.90 -10.21
C ASP A 131 -6.78 9.48 -11.31
N GLN A 132 -8.09 9.67 -11.10
CA GLN A 132 -8.93 10.36 -12.10
C GLN A 132 -8.54 11.84 -12.20
N THR A 133 -8.45 12.54 -11.08
CA THR A 133 -8.04 13.96 -11.04
C THR A 133 -6.60 14.12 -11.54
N ARG A 134 -5.66 13.24 -11.16
CA ARG A 134 -4.28 13.28 -11.67
C ARG A 134 -4.21 12.94 -13.13
N ARG A 135 -5.04 12.02 -13.65
CA ARG A 135 -5.11 11.74 -15.08
C ARG A 135 -5.68 12.91 -15.85
N GLU A 136 -6.65 13.62 -15.30
CA GLU A 136 -7.19 14.86 -15.89
C GLU A 136 -6.15 15.99 -15.91
N ILE A 137 -5.42 16.18 -14.80
CA ILE A 137 -4.30 17.12 -14.72
C ILE A 137 -3.18 16.69 -15.69
N ALA A 138 -2.79 15.42 -15.71
CA ALA A 138 -1.77 14.89 -16.60
C ALA A 138 -2.16 15.04 -18.07
N SER A 139 -3.42 14.80 -18.41
CA SER A 139 -3.95 15.03 -19.78
C SER A 139 -3.87 16.50 -20.16
N THR A 140 -4.17 17.41 -19.22
CA THR A 140 -4.07 18.85 -19.44
C THR A 140 -2.62 19.30 -19.63
N ILE A 141 -1.70 18.85 -18.78
CA ILE A 141 -0.26 19.14 -18.89
C ILE A 141 0.30 18.57 -20.19
N PHE A 142 -0.09 17.35 -20.55
CA PHE A 142 0.32 16.72 -21.80
C PHE A 142 -0.12 17.56 -23.01
N ALA A 143 -1.42 17.89 -23.11
CA ALA A 143 -1.95 18.73 -24.19
C ALA A 143 -1.22 20.07 -24.27
N GLN A 144 -1.02 20.74 -23.13
CA GLN A 144 -0.31 22.01 -23.06
C GLN A 144 1.12 21.91 -23.60
N ILE A 145 1.85 20.85 -23.28
CA ILE A 145 3.23 20.66 -23.76
C ILE A 145 3.26 20.33 -25.25
N THR A 146 2.37 19.45 -25.73
CA THR A 146 2.34 19.12 -27.16
C THR A 146 1.96 20.31 -28.02
N ASP A 147 1.07 21.17 -27.52
CA ASP A 147 0.65 22.40 -28.21
C ASP A 147 1.77 23.45 -28.19
N GLU A 148 2.37 23.72 -27.03
CA GLU A 148 3.44 24.73 -26.86
C GLU A 148 4.68 24.41 -27.69
N TYR A 149 5.06 23.13 -27.75
CA TYR A 149 6.28 22.68 -28.44
C TYR A 149 6.01 22.07 -29.83
N GLY A 150 4.75 22.06 -30.29
CA GLY A 150 4.36 21.55 -31.61
C GLY A 150 4.69 20.06 -31.83
N ILE A 151 4.51 19.22 -30.81
CA ILE A 151 4.87 17.80 -30.85
C ILE A 151 3.70 16.97 -31.44
N PRO A 152 3.86 16.35 -32.61
CA PRO A 152 2.78 15.64 -33.27
C PRO A 152 2.45 14.31 -32.58
N PRO A 153 1.18 13.86 -32.54
CA PRO A 153 0.79 12.59 -31.92
C PRO A 153 1.51 11.35 -32.47
N SER A 154 1.97 11.40 -33.72
CA SER A 154 2.69 10.31 -34.37
C SER A 154 4.15 10.18 -33.92
N SER A 155 4.71 11.14 -33.16
CA SER A 155 6.12 11.11 -32.74
C SER A 155 6.34 10.49 -31.36
N TYR A 156 5.30 9.95 -30.72
CA TYR A 156 5.41 9.39 -29.38
C TYR A 156 4.41 8.26 -29.11
N GLU A 157 4.76 7.42 -28.14
CA GLU A 157 3.86 6.40 -27.57
C GLU A 157 3.07 7.02 -26.41
N ALA A 158 1.77 7.27 -26.61
CA ALA A 158 0.93 8.00 -25.67
C ALA A 158 1.00 7.43 -24.24
N ASP A 159 0.88 6.11 -24.09
CA ASP A 159 0.93 5.45 -22.77
C ASP A 159 2.28 5.68 -22.06
N LYS A 160 3.40 5.58 -22.78
CA LYS A 160 4.74 5.78 -22.20
C LYS A 160 4.95 7.23 -21.76
N VAL A 161 4.52 8.18 -22.60
CA VAL A 161 4.60 9.61 -22.30
C VAL A 161 3.71 9.97 -21.12
N PHE A 162 2.51 9.41 -21.05
CA PHE A 162 1.56 9.63 -19.98
C PHE A 162 2.11 9.14 -18.63
N GLN A 163 2.74 7.95 -18.59
CA GLN A 163 3.39 7.44 -17.39
C GLN A 163 4.59 8.30 -16.94
N ARG A 164 5.36 8.85 -17.89
CA ARG A 164 6.44 9.81 -17.60
C ARG A 164 5.91 11.11 -17.01
N CYS A 165 4.77 11.61 -17.52
CA CYS A 165 4.08 12.79 -17.00
C CYS A 165 3.66 12.57 -15.54
N LEU A 166 2.97 11.46 -15.24
CA LEU A 166 2.57 11.10 -13.87
C LEU A 166 3.77 11.01 -12.92
N THR A 167 4.88 10.43 -13.40
CA THR A 167 6.13 10.33 -12.63
C THR A 167 6.70 11.70 -12.27
N LEU A 168 6.70 12.65 -13.20
CA LEU A 168 7.19 14.00 -12.91
C LEU A 168 6.25 14.80 -12.02
N MET A 169 4.93 14.67 -12.23
CA MET A 169 3.95 15.30 -11.33
C MET A 169 4.20 14.89 -9.88
N HIS A 170 4.50 13.60 -9.65
CA HIS A 170 4.87 13.13 -8.33
C HIS A 170 6.19 13.73 -7.83
N LYS A 171 7.25 13.75 -8.66
CA LYS A 171 8.57 14.30 -8.27
C LYS A 171 8.53 15.81 -7.95
N PHE A 172 7.66 16.56 -8.63
CA PHE A 172 7.51 17.99 -8.44
C PHE A 172 6.36 18.36 -7.49
N ASN A 173 5.74 17.38 -6.82
CA ASN A 173 4.62 17.61 -5.89
C ASN A 173 3.45 18.38 -6.54
N ILE A 174 3.07 18.02 -7.77
CA ILE A 174 1.95 18.60 -8.50
C ILE A 174 0.70 17.76 -8.23
N TYR A 175 -0.21 18.30 -7.42
CA TYR A 175 -1.46 17.65 -7.03
C TYR A 175 -2.69 18.40 -7.59
N GLU A 176 -2.52 19.67 -7.92
CA GLU A 176 -3.51 20.50 -8.60
C GLU A 176 -2.91 21.17 -9.85
N LEU A 177 -3.76 21.57 -10.81
CA LEU A 177 -3.29 22.23 -12.05
C LEU A 177 -2.53 23.55 -11.76
N ARG A 178 -2.90 24.26 -10.68
CA ARG A 178 -2.21 25.49 -10.26
C ARG A 178 -0.77 25.26 -9.79
N ASP A 179 -0.40 24.04 -9.43
CA ASP A 179 0.97 23.72 -9.01
C ASP A 179 1.89 23.58 -10.24
N PHE A 180 1.32 23.40 -11.44
CA PHE A 180 2.06 23.41 -12.69
C PHE A 180 2.35 24.85 -13.15
N GLN A 181 3.61 25.25 -13.06
CA GLN A 181 4.10 26.59 -13.37
C GLN A 181 4.89 26.58 -14.69
N SER A 182 5.08 27.75 -15.30
CA SER A 182 5.84 27.89 -16.57
C SER A 182 7.25 27.32 -16.49
N GLY A 183 7.90 27.38 -15.32
CA GLY A 183 9.22 26.78 -15.09
C GLY A 183 9.25 25.23 -15.21
N HIS A 184 8.09 24.56 -15.20
CA HIS A 184 8.00 23.11 -15.35
C HIS A 184 7.91 22.65 -16.82
N LEU A 185 7.65 23.55 -17.77
CA LEU A 185 7.46 23.20 -19.18
C LEU A 185 8.68 22.47 -19.77
N GLU A 186 9.87 23.06 -19.65
CA GLU A 186 11.09 22.49 -20.25
C GLU A 186 11.52 21.16 -19.60
N PRO A 187 11.51 21.01 -18.25
CA PRO A 187 11.75 19.72 -17.61
C PRO A 187 10.75 18.63 -18.02
N PHE A 188 9.46 18.97 -18.10
CA PHE A 188 8.44 18.01 -18.52
C PHE A 188 8.61 17.62 -19.97
N LYS A 189 8.79 18.58 -20.89
CA LYS A 189 9.06 18.29 -22.30
C LYS A 189 10.26 17.36 -22.46
N SER A 190 11.38 17.66 -21.81
CA SER A 190 12.63 16.91 -21.94
C SER A 190 12.52 15.47 -21.44
N TYR A 191 11.76 15.26 -20.36
CA TYR A 191 11.59 13.93 -19.77
C TYR A 191 10.51 13.10 -20.46
N MET A 192 9.42 13.73 -20.88
CA MET A 192 8.31 13.10 -21.58
C MET A 192 8.71 12.68 -22.99
N PHE A 193 9.43 13.56 -23.71
CA PHE A 193 9.86 13.40 -25.08
C PHE A 193 11.39 13.49 -25.19
N PRO A 194 12.14 12.50 -24.64
CA PRO A 194 13.58 12.45 -24.80
C PRO A 194 13.91 12.25 -26.28
N SER A 195 14.87 13.01 -26.79
CA SER A 195 15.50 12.71 -28.07
C SER A 195 16.23 11.38 -27.92
N GLU A 196 15.92 10.39 -28.76
CA GLU A 196 16.80 9.23 -28.93
C GLU A 196 18.16 9.64 -29.52
#